data_AF-A0A351BL00-F1
#
_entry.id   AF-A0A351BL00-F1
#
_cell.length_a   1.000
_cell.length_b   1.000
_cell.length_c   1.000
_cell.angle_alpha   90.00
_cell.angle_beta   90.00
_cell.angle_gamma   90.00
#
_symmetry.space_group_name_H-M   'P 1'
#
loop_
_entity.id
_entity.type
_entity.pdbx_description
1 polymer ?
#
loop_
_entity_poly.entity_id
_entity_poly.type
_entity_poly.pdbx_seq_one_letter_code
_entity_poly.pdbx_strand_id
1 'polypeptide(L)'
;MGVGRRGPGCGQEPALHAVSGKVMSRFNEHGLTPQQEAFAVAVAAGSSLSDAYRNAYPRSLGWKREHVHVKASEMASSAKVQRRIATLRAAAEKVSTLEAARVLDEIAKLAHSDVSGIMHPDGRVKLPHELDDATRAAVASFEIDASGRIKYRFWDKNAALEKAAKHLGLYEKDNEQQATPIRDMLASLGGKVVGPKKSQGDRQEPTGAGGE
;
A
#
# COMPACT_ATOMS: atom_id res chain seq x y z
N MET A 1 60.79 30.91 -33.40
CA MET A 1 60.09 29.61 -33.28
C MET A 1 59.75 29.42 -31.81
N GLY A 2 58.47 29.35 -31.45
CA GLY A 2 58.04 29.26 -30.06
C GLY A 2 56.53 29.48 -29.96
N VAL A 3 55.75 28.43 -30.16
CA VAL A 3 54.30 28.43 -29.94
C VAL A 3 53.99 27.43 -28.84
N GLY A 4 53.77 27.96 -27.64
CA GLY A 4 53.26 27.20 -26.50
C GLY A 4 51.77 26.92 -26.68
N ARG A 5 51.38 25.64 -26.61
CA ARG A 5 49.99 25.23 -26.43
C ARG A 5 49.85 24.50 -25.10
N ARG A 6 49.13 25.16 -24.19
CA ARG A 6 48.50 24.58 -23.00
C ARG A 6 47.44 23.58 -23.46
N GLY A 7 47.58 22.31 -23.10
CA GLY A 7 46.50 21.32 -23.22
C GLY A 7 45.79 21.18 -21.87
N PRO A 8 44.47 21.41 -21.76
CA PRO A 8 43.72 21.00 -20.60
C PRO A 8 43.28 19.54 -20.75
N GLY A 9 43.45 18.77 -19.68
CA GLY A 9 43.05 17.37 -19.58
C GLY A 9 41.57 17.17 -19.89
N CYS A 10 41.30 16.15 -20.71
CA CYS A 10 39.97 15.59 -20.87
C CYS A 10 39.90 14.34 -20.00
N GLY A 11 38.90 14.31 -19.11
CA GLY A 11 38.75 13.31 -18.07
C GLY A 11 38.59 11.90 -18.61
N GLN A 12 39.05 10.94 -17.80
CA GLN A 12 38.68 9.54 -17.93
C GLN A 12 37.16 9.43 -17.75
N GLU A 13 36.45 9.22 -18.86
CA GLU A 13 35.10 8.65 -18.83
C GLU A 13 35.22 7.15 -18.51
N PRO A 14 34.62 6.64 -17.43
CA PRO A 14 34.57 5.20 -17.21
C PRO A 14 33.61 4.57 -18.22
N ALA A 15 34.13 3.58 -18.94
CA ALA A 15 33.43 2.76 -19.91
C ALA A 15 32.10 2.24 -19.36
N LEU A 16 31.00 2.80 -19.87
CA LEU A 16 29.69 2.17 -19.78
C LEU A 16 29.75 0.91 -20.63
N HIS A 17 29.77 -0.23 -19.94
CA HIS A 17 29.59 -1.56 -20.52
C HIS A 17 28.45 -1.53 -21.53
N ALA A 18 28.80 -1.63 -22.81
CA ALA A 18 27.87 -1.89 -23.89
C ALA A 18 27.21 -3.25 -23.62
N VAL A 19 26.00 -3.21 -23.04
CA VAL A 19 25.14 -4.38 -22.98
C VAL A 19 24.73 -4.71 -24.41
N SER A 20 25.37 -5.76 -24.90
CA SER A 20 25.07 -6.59 -26.05
C SER A 20 23.63 -6.44 -26.56
N GLY A 21 23.52 -6.14 -27.85
CA GLY A 21 22.27 -5.94 -28.58
C GLY A 21 21.28 -7.07 -28.33
N LYS A 22 20.27 -6.79 -27.48
CA LYS A 22 19.12 -7.65 -27.32
C LYS A 22 18.17 -7.35 -28.47
N VAL A 23 17.94 -8.35 -29.31
CA VAL A 23 16.90 -8.36 -30.36
C VAL A 23 15.66 -7.65 -29.82
N MET A 24 15.28 -6.51 -30.43
CA MET A 24 14.11 -5.74 -30.00
C MET A 24 12.83 -6.50 -30.38
N SER A 25 12.52 -7.54 -29.60
CA SER A 25 11.20 -8.12 -29.59
C SER A 25 10.21 -7.00 -29.28
N ARG A 26 9.22 -6.80 -30.17
CA ARG A 26 8.11 -5.85 -29.96
C ARG A 26 7.27 -6.19 -28.73
N PHE A 27 7.48 -7.36 -28.15
CA PHE A 27 6.79 -7.90 -27.00
C PHE A 27 7.78 -8.26 -25.88
N ASN A 28 7.36 -8.07 -24.64
CA ASN A 28 8.09 -8.50 -23.46
C ASN A 28 7.99 -10.04 -23.26
N GLU A 29 8.61 -10.53 -22.20
CA GLU A 29 8.58 -11.95 -21.79
C GLU A 29 7.15 -12.49 -21.54
N HIS A 30 6.16 -11.60 -21.35
CA HIS A 30 4.76 -11.93 -21.16
C HIS A 30 3.91 -11.81 -22.43
N GLY A 31 4.54 -11.51 -23.58
CA GLY A 31 3.85 -11.34 -24.86
C GLY A 31 3.02 -10.06 -24.96
N LEU A 32 3.33 -9.05 -24.14
CA LEU A 32 2.71 -7.73 -24.10
C LEU A 32 3.62 -6.68 -24.74
N THR A 33 3.03 -5.67 -25.36
CA THR A 33 3.81 -4.51 -25.81
C THR A 33 4.28 -3.69 -24.60
N PRO A 34 5.34 -2.87 -24.72
CA PRO A 34 5.77 -2.01 -23.62
C PRO A 34 4.67 -1.09 -23.06
N GLN A 35 3.75 -0.63 -23.91
CA GLN A 35 2.61 0.20 -23.51
C GLN A 35 1.56 -0.60 -22.73
N GLN A 36 1.28 -1.84 -23.15
CA GLN A 36 0.37 -2.73 -22.42
C GLN A 36 0.94 -3.13 -21.05
N GLU A 37 2.26 -3.32 -20.96
CA GLU A 37 2.94 -3.57 -19.69
C GLU A 37 2.84 -2.35 -18.77
N ALA A 38 3.14 -1.14 -19.27
CA ALA A 38 3.01 0.09 -18.50
C ALA A 38 1.58 0.31 -17.99
N PHE A 39 0.57 0.00 -18.81
CA PHE A 39 -0.83 0.02 -18.40
C PHE A 39 -1.11 -1.00 -17.28
N ALA A 40 -0.67 -2.25 -17.45
CA ALA A 40 -0.87 -3.30 -16.44
C ALA A 40 -0.22 -2.95 -15.10
N VAL A 41 0.99 -2.37 -15.12
CA VAL A 41 1.70 -1.89 -13.92
C VAL A 41 0.92 -0.77 -13.23
N ALA A 42 0.47 0.24 -13.96
CA ALA A 42 -0.29 1.35 -13.39
C ALA A 42 -1.62 0.92 -12.77
N VAL A 43 -2.34 -0.02 -13.41
CA VAL A 43 -3.59 -0.58 -12.87
C VAL A 43 -3.36 -1.49 -11.66
N ALA A 44 -2.25 -2.24 -11.65
CA ALA A 44 -1.86 -3.03 -10.49
C ALA A 44 -1.50 -2.15 -9.28
N ALA A 45 -0.89 -0.98 -9.53
CA ALA A 45 -0.56 0.03 -8.52
C ALA A 45 -1.78 0.85 -8.03
N GLY A 46 -2.98 0.62 -8.57
CA GLY A 46 -4.22 1.25 -8.11
C GLY A 46 -4.67 2.50 -8.88
N SER A 47 -4.03 2.83 -10.01
CA SER A 47 -4.52 3.92 -10.87
C SER A 47 -5.87 3.57 -11.51
N SER A 48 -6.69 4.58 -11.79
CA SER A 48 -7.91 4.39 -12.59
C SER A 48 -7.54 3.90 -14.00
N LEU A 49 -8.41 3.14 -14.65
CA LEU A 49 -8.13 2.60 -15.99
C LEU A 49 -7.84 3.74 -16.99
N SER A 50 -8.57 4.85 -16.91
CA SER A 50 -8.37 5.99 -17.81
C SER A 50 -7.05 6.70 -17.57
N ASP A 51 -6.62 6.85 -16.33
CA ASP A 51 -5.33 7.48 -16.01
C ASP A 51 -4.16 6.57 -16.38
N ALA A 52 -4.28 5.27 -16.08
CA ALA A 52 -3.33 4.25 -16.52
C ALA A 52 -3.19 4.24 -18.05
N TYR A 53 -4.30 4.38 -18.78
CA TYR A 53 -4.29 4.42 -20.25
C TYR A 53 -3.61 5.69 -20.77
N ARG A 54 -3.89 6.86 -20.18
CA ARG A 54 -3.25 8.13 -20.55
C ARG A 54 -1.74 8.09 -20.35
N ASN A 55 -1.29 7.49 -19.24
CA ASN A 55 0.13 7.33 -18.94
C ASN A 55 0.82 6.35 -19.90
N ALA A 56 0.16 5.23 -20.24
CA ALA A 56 0.70 4.24 -21.17
C ALA A 56 0.67 4.70 -22.65
N TYR A 57 -0.30 5.54 -23.01
CA TYR A 57 -0.52 6.04 -24.38
C TYR A 57 -0.60 7.57 -24.41
N PRO A 58 0.53 8.29 -24.42
CA PRO A 58 0.54 9.76 -24.31
C PRO A 58 -0.26 10.50 -25.38
N ARG A 59 -0.41 9.92 -26.59
CA ARG A 59 -1.26 10.48 -27.65
C ARG A 59 -2.74 10.58 -27.28
N SER A 60 -3.19 9.82 -26.28
CA SER A 60 -4.57 9.85 -25.79
C SER A 60 -4.88 11.03 -24.87
N LEU A 61 -3.87 11.81 -24.45
CA LEU A 61 -4.06 13.02 -23.63
C LEU A 61 -4.95 14.06 -24.32
N GLY A 62 -4.87 14.15 -25.66
CA GLY A 62 -5.72 15.03 -26.47
C GLY A 62 -7.07 14.44 -26.87
N TRP A 63 -7.41 13.21 -26.44
CA TRP A 63 -8.67 12.57 -26.80
C TRP A 63 -9.81 13.00 -25.87
N LYS A 64 -11.04 12.92 -26.38
CA LYS A 64 -12.24 13.07 -25.56
C LYS A 64 -12.25 12.01 -24.45
N ARG A 65 -12.77 12.41 -23.27
CA ARG A 65 -12.78 11.58 -22.07
C ARG A 65 -13.46 10.23 -22.33
N GLU A 66 -14.61 10.23 -22.99
CA GLU A 66 -15.42 9.05 -23.29
C GLU A 66 -14.64 8.04 -24.12
N HIS A 67 -13.88 8.51 -25.11
CA HIS A 67 -13.07 7.65 -25.96
C HIS A 67 -11.95 6.98 -25.18
N VAL A 68 -11.29 7.71 -24.26
CA VAL A 68 -10.28 7.12 -23.37
C VAL A 68 -10.90 6.08 -22.45
N HIS A 69 -12.08 6.34 -21.86
CA HIS A 69 -12.74 5.35 -21.00
C HIS A 69 -13.05 4.05 -21.73
N VAL A 70 -13.62 4.13 -22.94
CA VAL A 70 -13.92 2.93 -23.76
C VAL A 70 -12.65 2.16 -24.08
N LYS A 71 -11.61 2.85 -24.57
CA LYS A 71 -10.34 2.19 -24.94
C LYS A 71 -9.60 1.61 -23.74
N ALA A 72 -9.64 2.27 -22.60
CA ALA A 72 -9.08 1.76 -21.36
C ALA A 72 -9.82 0.51 -20.87
N SER A 73 -11.16 0.48 -20.99
CA SER A 73 -11.98 -0.69 -20.65
C SER A 73 -11.73 -1.87 -21.58
N GLU A 74 -11.64 -1.64 -22.89
CA GLU A 74 -11.25 -2.65 -23.88
C GLU A 74 -9.86 -3.23 -23.57
N MET A 75 -8.88 -2.38 -23.25
CA MET A 75 -7.53 -2.80 -22.89
C MET A 75 -7.52 -3.67 -21.62
N ALA A 76 -8.27 -3.26 -20.60
CA ALA A 76 -8.43 -4.01 -19.36
C ALA A 76 -9.19 -5.33 -19.54
N SER A 77 -9.93 -5.49 -20.64
CA SER A 77 -10.65 -6.72 -20.99
C SER A 77 -9.79 -7.75 -21.72
N SER A 78 -8.58 -7.36 -22.17
CA SER A 78 -7.65 -8.28 -22.82
C SER A 78 -7.12 -9.34 -21.85
N ALA A 79 -7.35 -10.62 -22.17
CA ALA A 79 -6.94 -11.74 -21.31
C ALA A 79 -5.44 -11.72 -20.93
N LYS A 80 -4.56 -11.26 -21.83
CA LYS A 80 -3.12 -11.15 -21.56
C LYS A 80 -2.83 -10.07 -20.51
N VAL A 81 -3.49 -8.91 -20.63
CA VAL A 81 -3.34 -7.77 -19.71
C VAL A 81 -3.95 -8.11 -18.35
N GLN A 82 -5.13 -8.73 -18.33
CA GLN A 82 -5.77 -9.18 -17.09
C GLN A 82 -4.89 -10.15 -16.30
N ARG A 83 -4.35 -11.17 -16.98
CA ARG A 83 -3.43 -12.13 -16.35
C ARG A 83 -2.20 -11.43 -15.76
N ARG A 84 -1.66 -10.44 -16.46
CA ARG A 84 -0.51 -9.66 -15.96
C ARG A 84 -0.88 -8.83 -14.74
N ILE A 85 -2.01 -8.12 -14.76
CA ILE A 85 -2.51 -7.36 -13.60
C ILE A 85 -2.69 -8.28 -12.39
N ALA A 86 -3.33 -9.44 -12.59
CA ALA A 86 -3.53 -10.42 -11.52
C ALA A 86 -2.20 -10.92 -10.93
N THR A 87 -1.21 -11.20 -11.77
CA THR A 87 0.13 -11.62 -11.34
C THR A 87 0.82 -10.53 -10.51
N LEU A 88 0.78 -9.28 -10.97
CA LEU A 88 1.39 -8.14 -10.28
C LEU A 88 0.71 -7.87 -8.93
N ARG A 89 -0.62 -7.94 -8.87
CA ARG A 89 -1.38 -7.79 -7.63
C ARG A 89 -1.06 -8.91 -6.63
N ALA A 90 -1.03 -10.16 -7.09
CA ALA A 90 -0.67 -11.28 -6.24
C ALA A 90 0.77 -11.17 -5.70
N ALA A 91 1.71 -10.66 -6.50
CA ALA A 91 3.07 -10.40 -6.03
C ALA A 91 3.10 -9.28 -4.98
N ALA A 92 2.40 -8.17 -5.22
CA ALA A 92 2.30 -7.06 -4.27
C ALA A 92 1.63 -7.48 -2.95
N GLU A 93 0.55 -8.26 -3.03
CA GLU A 93 -0.15 -8.83 -1.88
C GLU A 93 0.76 -9.75 -1.07
N LYS A 94 1.55 -10.61 -1.72
CA LYS A 94 2.55 -11.44 -1.02
C LYS A 94 3.58 -10.60 -0.29
N VAL A 95 4.15 -9.57 -0.93
CA VAL A 95 5.13 -8.68 -0.30
C VAL A 95 4.51 -7.95 0.89
N SER A 96 3.29 -7.40 0.73
CA SER A 96 2.57 -6.73 1.80
C SER A 96 2.21 -7.68 2.95
N THR A 97 1.83 -8.92 2.65
CA THR A 97 1.55 -9.94 3.68
C THR A 97 2.82 -10.30 4.45
N LEU A 98 3.96 -10.43 3.77
CA LEU A 98 5.25 -10.65 4.42
C LEU A 98 5.66 -9.47 5.29
N GLU A 99 5.39 -8.24 4.84
CA GLU A 99 5.65 -7.02 5.60
C GLU A 99 4.76 -6.92 6.85
N ALA A 100 3.45 -7.15 6.72
CA ALA A 100 2.53 -7.23 7.84
C ALA A 100 2.91 -8.35 8.82
N ALA A 101 3.25 -9.55 8.32
CA ALA A 101 3.74 -10.65 9.15
C ALA A 101 5.03 -10.28 9.89
N ARG A 102 5.93 -9.52 9.26
CA ARG A 102 7.14 -9.03 9.92
C ARG A 102 6.83 -8.04 11.03
N VAL A 103 5.90 -7.11 10.82
CA VAL A 103 5.47 -6.17 11.87
C VAL A 103 4.86 -6.93 13.05
N LEU A 104 4.04 -7.95 12.79
CA LEU A 104 3.46 -8.79 13.85
C LEU A 104 4.52 -9.59 14.61
N ASP A 105 5.53 -10.12 13.92
CA ASP A 105 6.68 -10.78 14.55
C ASP A 105 7.45 -9.84 15.48
N GLU A 106 7.70 -8.60 15.07
CA GLU A 106 8.34 -7.59 15.92
C GLU A 106 7.47 -7.26 17.15
N ILE A 107 6.16 -7.09 16.97
CA ILE A 107 5.23 -6.87 18.10
C ILE A 107 5.28 -8.06 19.06
N ALA A 108 5.30 -9.29 18.55
CA ALA A 108 5.38 -10.50 19.34
C ALA A 108 6.70 -10.58 20.13
N LYS A 109 7.84 -10.25 19.52
CA LYS A 109 9.15 -10.21 20.21
C LYS A 109 9.15 -9.22 21.38
N LEU A 110 8.56 -8.04 21.20
CA LEU A 110 8.43 -7.07 22.29
C LEU A 110 7.46 -7.57 23.37
N ALA A 111 6.30 -8.09 22.98
CA ALA A 111 5.27 -8.61 23.89
C ALA A 111 5.74 -9.82 24.71
N HIS A 112 6.62 -10.66 24.15
CA HIS A 112 7.20 -11.83 24.80
C HIS A 112 8.63 -11.61 25.30
N SER A 113 9.10 -10.36 25.31
CA SER A 113 10.44 -10.04 25.81
C SER A 113 10.62 -10.46 27.27
N ASP A 114 11.77 -11.09 27.54
CA ASP A 114 12.20 -11.53 28.86
C ASP A 114 13.58 -10.93 29.19
N VAL A 115 13.67 -10.35 30.38
CA VAL A 115 14.91 -9.73 30.90
C VAL A 115 15.97 -10.78 31.16
N SER A 116 15.61 -12.04 31.44
CA SER A 116 16.59 -13.12 31.63
C SER A 116 17.52 -13.28 30.42
N GLY A 117 17.04 -12.93 29.22
CA GLY A 117 17.79 -12.97 27.96
C GLY A 117 19.06 -12.14 27.95
N ILE A 118 19.16 -11.06 28.74
CA ILE A 118 20.35 -10.19 28.81
C ILE A 118 21.43 -10.69 29.76
N MET A 119 21.19 -11.76 30.51
CA MET A 119 22.15 -12.30 31.47
C MET A 119 22.68 -13.65 30.99
N HIS A 120 23.96 -13.87 31.23
CA HIS A 120 24.58 -15.18 31.17
C HIS A 120 24.22 -15.97 32.45
N PRO A 121 24.30 -17.31 32.43
CA PRO A 121 24.05 -18.14 33.62
C PRO A 121 24.98 -17.82 34.80
N ASP A 122 26.14 -17.21 34.53
CA ASP A 122 27.13 -16.78 35.53
C ASP A 122 26.79 -15.40 36.16
N GLY A 123 25.69 -14.78 35.75
CA GLY A 123 25.24 -13.47 36.25
C GLY A 123 25.84 -12.26 35.52
N ARG A 124 26.68 -12.46 34.49
CA ARG A 124 27.22 -11.36 33.68
C ARG A 124 26.20 -10.86 32.66
N VAL A 125 26.24 -9.57 32.36
CA VAL A 125 25.37 -8.96 31.34
C VAL A 125 25.96 -9.23 29.94
N LYS A 126 25.14 -9.75 29.03
CA LYS A 126 25.48 -9.99 27.63
C LYS A 126 25.71 -8.69 26.88
N LEU A 127 26.66 -8.69 25.95
CA LEU A 127 26.84 -7.60 25.00
C LEU A 127 25.79 -7.67 23.87
N PRO A 128 25.52 -6.56 23.15
CA PRO A 128 24.48 -6.54 22.12
C PRO A 128 24.62 -7.58 21.01
N HIS A 129 25.85 -8.03 20.73
CA HIS A 129 26.12 -9.07 19.73
C HIS A 129 25.84 -10.49 20.25
N GLU A 130 25.82 -10.68 21.57
CA GLU A 130 25.56 -11.96 22.24
C GLU A 130 24.07 -12.18 22.54
N LEU A 131 23.23 -11.15 22.42
CA LEU A 131 21.78 -11.25 22.61
C LEU A 131 21.14 -12.08 21.49
N ASP A 132 20.15 -12.91 21.82
CA ASP A 132 19.31 -13.57 20.82
C ASP A 132 18.45 -12.55 20.05
N ASP A 133 17.92 -12.95 18.90
CA ASP A 133 17.15 -12.07 18.00
C ASP A 133 15.94 -11.42 18.70
N ALA A 134 15.23 -12.17 19.55
CA ALA A 134 14.04 -11.68 20.23
C ALA A 134 14.38 -10.67 21.33
N THR A 135 15.36 -10.97 22.19
CA THR A 135 15.81 -10.05 23.23
C THR A 135 16.40 -8.77 22.63
N ARG A 136 17.16 -8.91 21.52
CA ARG A 136 17.76 -7.77 20.82
C ARG A 136 16.72 -6.82 20.23
N ALA A 137 15.65 -7.36 19.65
CA ALA A 137 14.53 -6.54 19.13
C ALA A 137 13.85 -5.71 20.22
N ALA A 138 13.84 -6.19 21.46
CA ALA A 138 13.23 -5.49 22.59
C ALA A 138 14.10 -4.34 23.15
N VAL A 139 15.38 -4.24 22.77
CA VAL A 139 16.29 -3.19 23.25
C VAL A 139 16.04 -1.87 22.50
N ALA A 140 15.73 -0.82 23.25
CA ALA A 140 15.60 0.55 22.74
C ALA A 140 16.96 1.29 22.69
N SER A 141 17.82 1.07 23.68
CA SER A 141 19.18 1.60 23.69
C SER A 141 20.08 0.83 24.65
N PHE A 142 21.39 0.95 24.47
CA PHE A 142 22.37 0.54 25.46
C PHE A 142 23.44 1.61 25.64
N GLU A 143 23.93 1.76 26.87
CA GLU A 143 25.01 2.68 27.23
C GLU A 143 26.12 1.87 27.89
N ILE A 144 27.38 2.18 27.56
CA ILE A 144 28.57 1.57 28.18
C ILE A 144 29.32 2.67 28.92
N ASP A 145 29.39 2.56 30.24
CA ASP A 145 30.13 3.51 31.07
C ASP A 145 31.65 3.31 30.92
N ALA A 146 32.43 4.31 31.33
CA ALA A 146 33.91 4.23 31.38
C ALA A 146 34.43 3.07 32.28
N SER A 147 33.58 2.52 33.15
CA SER A 147 33.85 1.35 33.99
C SER A 147 33.49 0.01 33.34
N GLY A 148 32.99 0.01 32.10
CA GLY A 148 32.55 -1.18 31.36
C GLY A 148 31.17 -1.72 31.77
N ARG A 149 30.40 -0.98 32.58
CA ARG A 149 29.02 -1.34 32.94
C ARG A 149 28.09 -1.05 31.77
N ILE A 150 27.20 -2.00 31.48
CA ILE A 150 26.21 -1.90 30.41
C ILE A 150 24.86 -1.58 31.03
N LYS A 151 24.21 -0.51 30.53
CA LYS A 151 22.85 -0.15 30.89
C LYS A 151 21.94 -0.34 29.68
N TYR A 152 21.02 -1.30 29.77
CA TYR A 152 19.99 -1.51 28.74
C TYR A 152 18.71 -0.72 29.05
N ARG A 153 18.12 -0.14 28.01
CA ARG A 153 16.77 0.42 27.99
C ARG A 153 15.94 -0.42 27.04
N PHE A 154 14.77 -0.85 27.47
CA PHE A 154 13.83 -1.62 26.65
C PHE A 154 12.70 -0.74 26.12
N TRP A 155 12.07 -1.18 25.04
CA TRP A 155 10.80 -0.61 24.59
C TRP A 155 9.69 -0.89 25.61
N ASP A 156 8.64 -0.06 25.58
CA ASP A 156 7.48 -0.29 26.42
C ASP A 156 6.72 -1.55 25.97
N LYS A 157 6.66 -2.52 26.88
CA LYS A 157 5.96 -3.79 26.68
C LYS A 157 4.45 -3.61 26.60
N ASN A 158 3.89 -2.64 27.33
CA ASN A 158 2.45 -2.41 27.35
C ASN A 158 1.93 -1.93 25.99
N ALA A 159 2.63 -0.99 25.35
CA ALA A 159 2.30 -0.56 24.00
C ALA A 159 2.32 -1.70 22.97
N ALA A 160 3.21 -2.68 23.12
CA ALA A 160 3.25 -3.86 22.25
C ALA A 160 2.07 -4.81 22.52
N LEU A 161 1.77 -5.07 23.80
CA LEU A 161 0.64 -5.92 24.21
C LEU A 161 -0.71 -5.34 23.78
N GLU A 162 -0.92 -4.02 23.87
CA GLU A 162 -2.14 -3.38 23.39
C GLU A 162 -2.32 -3.52 21.87
N LYS A 163 -1.23 -3.36 21.09
CA LYS A 163 -1.26 -3.55 19.63
C LYS A 163 -1.55 -5.01 19.27
N ALA A 164 -0.93 -5.95 19.99
CA ALA A 164 -1.19 -7.38 19.82
C ALA A 164 -2.66 -7.72 20.15
N ALA A 165 -3.19 -7.21 21.26
CA ALA A 165 -4.57 -7.44 21.69
C ALA A 165 -5.60 -6.88 20.69
N LYS A 166 -5.34 -5.72 20.09
CA LYS A 166 -6.16 -5.16 19.00
C LYS A 166 -6.16 -6.07 17.77
N HIS A 167 -5.00 -6.58 17.37
CA HIS A 167 -4.88 -7.46 16.20
C HIS A 167 -5.54 -8.84 16.44
N LEU A 168 -5.46 -9.35 17.67
CA LEU A 168 -6.06 -10.63 18.07
C LEU A 168 -7.57 -10.54 18.35
N GLY A 169 -8.19 -9.35 18.24
CA GLY A 169 -9.63 -9.18 18.50
C GLY A 169 -10.03 -9.29 19.97
N LEU A 170 -9.09 -9.18 20.91
CA LEU A 170 -9.40 -9.35 22.35
C LEU A 170 -10.33 -8.26 22.92
N TYR A 171 -10.54 -7.17 22.19
CA TYR A 171 -11.45 -6.06 22.53
C TYR A 171 -12.81 -6.13 21.82
N GLU A 172 -13.18 -7.26 21.21
CA GLU A 172 -14.46 -7.40 20.48
C GLU A 172 -15.67 -7.01 21.33
N LYS A 173 -15.75 -7.47 22.58
CA LYS A 173 -16.86 -7.14 23.50
C LYS A 173 -16.93 -5.64 23.85
N ASP A 174 -15.77 -4.99 24.00
CA ASP A 174 -15.71 -3.55 24.29
C ASP A 174 -16.12 -2.73 23.06
N ASN A 175 -15.75 -3.18 21.87
CA ASN A 175 -16.15 -2.55 20.60
C ASN A 175 -17.66 -2.65 20.35
N GLU A 176 -18.28 -3.79 20.68
CA GLU A 176 -19.73 -3.98 20.61
C GLU A 176 -20.47 -3.01 21.53
N GLN A 177 -20.01 -2.84 22.78
CA GLN A 177 -20.64 -1.93 23.74
C GLN A 177 -20.57 -0.46 23.31
N GLN A 178 -19.44 0.00 22.77
CA GLN A 178 -19.28 1.37 22.28
C GLN A 178 -20.07 1.65 21.00
N ALA A 179 -20.22 0.66 20.12
CA ALA A 179 -20.98 0.80 18.88
C ALA A 179 -22.50 0.86 19.12
N THR A 180 -22.99 0.31 20.22
CA THR A 180 -24.44 0.15 20.48
C THR A 180 -25.15 1.51 20.61
N PRO A 181 -24.70 2.49 21.43
CA PRO A 181 -25.37 3.78 21.56
C PRO A 181 -25.42 4.62 20.26
N ILE A 182 -24.36 4.56 19.45
CA ILE A 182 -24.27 5.30 18.18
C ILE A 182 -25.17 4.65 17.12
N ARG A 183 -25.21 3.31 17.07
CA ARG A 183 -26.14 2.56 16.21
C ARG A 183 -27.59 2.84 16.58
N ASP A 184 -27.91 2.88 17.87
CA ASP A 184 -29.25 3.17 18.37
C ASP A 184 -29.69 4.60 18.04
N MET A 185 -28.78 5.58 18.19
CA MET A 185 -29.03 6.96 17.75
C MET A 185 -29.27 7.06 16.24
N LEU A 186 -28.46 6.40 15.41
CA LEU A 186 -28.62 6.42 13.96
C LEU A 186 -29.92 5.74 13.51
N ALA A 187 -30.27 4.62 14.14
CA ALA A 187 -31.55 3.93 13.91
C ALA A 187 -32.75 4.82 14.27
N SER A 188 -32.64 5.62 15.34
CA SER A 188 -33.69 6.57 15.74
C SER A 188 -33.88 7.75 14.75
N LEU A 189 -32.84 8.11 14.00
CA LEU A 189 -32.85 9.20 13.01
C LEU A 189 -33.36 8.73 11.63
N GLY A 190 -33.09 7.48 11.25
CA GLY A 190 -33.51 6.91 9.96
C GLY A 190 -35.03 6.71 9.78
N GLY A 191 -35.80 6.74 10.87
CA GLY A 191 -37.26 6.55 10.84
C GLY A 191 -38.11 7.78 10.47
N LYS A 192 -37.52 8.98 10.34
CA LYS A 192 -38.24 10.25 10.10
C LYS A 192 -37.90 10.93 8.77
N VAL A 193 -37.67 10.18 7.69
CA VAL A 193 -37.60 10.77 6.34
C VAL A 193 -39.02 11.00 5.81
N VAL A 194 -39.56 12.20 6.06
CA VAL A 194 -40.76 12.71 5.38
C VAL A 194 -40.40 12.99 3.92
N GLY A 195 -40.82 12.10 3.03
CA GLY A 195 -40.73 12.32 1.58
C GLY A 195 -41.61 13.50 1.14
N PRO A 196 -41.20 14.29 0.14
CA PRO A 196 -41.98 15.44 -0.31
C PRO A 196 -43.33 14.99 -0.87
N LYS A 197 -44.43 15.58 -0.36
CA LYS A 197 -45.79 15.40 -0.88
C LYS A 197 -45.80 15.69 -2.39
N LYS A 198 -46.13 14.70 -3.22
CA LYS A 198 -46.47 14.92 -4.63
C LYS A 198 -47.77 15.73 -4.67
N SER A 199 -47.72 16.96 -5.18
CA SER A 199 -48.93 17.70 -5.56
C SER A 199 -49.51 17.05 -6.82
N GLN A 200 -50.67 16.39 -6.68
CA GLN A 200 -51.51 16.08 -7.83
C GLN A 200 -51.96 17.41 -8.45
N GLY A 201 -51.42 17.73 -9.62
CA GLY A 201 -52.01 18.74 -10.49
C GLY A 201 -53.25 18.12 -11.13
N ASP A 202 -54.42 18.63 -10.76
CA ASP A 202 -55.68 18.33 -11.43
C ASP A 202 -55.56 18.73 -12.90
N ARG A 203 -55.52 17.73 -13.77
CA ARG A 203 -55.66 17.87 -15.20
C ARG A 203 -57.16 17.71 -15.48
N GLN A 204 -57.89 18.82 -15.53
CA GLN A 204 -59.25 18.83 -16.03
C GLN A 204 -59.22 18.60 -17.55
N GLU A 205 -59.63 17.40 -17.97
CA GLU A 205 -60.02 17.15 -19.35
C GLU A 205 -61.44 17.68 -19.61
N PRO A 206 -61.72 18.24 -20.79
CA PRO A 206 -63.04 18.74 -21.13
C PRO A 206 -63.87 17.61 -21.77
N THR A 207 -64.98 17.22 -21.15
CA THR A 207 -66.01 16.42 -21.82
C THR A 207 -67.34 17.15 -21.73
N GLY A 208 -67.75 17.71 -22.86
CA GLY A 208 -69.11 18.14 -23.08
C GLY A 208 -70.04 16.99 -23.50
N ALA A 209 -71.33 17.34 -23.48
CA ALA A 209 -72.49 16.72 -24.14
C ALA A 209 -73.32 15.68 -23.36
N GLY A 210 -74.58 16.06 -23.08
CA GLY A 210 -75.75 15.20 -23.35
C GLY A 210 -76.89 15.15 -22.32
N GLY A 211 -78.03 15.80 -22.65
CA GLY A 211 -79.42 15.48 -22.23
C GLY A 211 -79.82 15.83 -20.78
N GLU A 212 -81.01 16.34 -20.46
CA GLU A 212 -82.29 16.65 -21.15
C GLU A 212 -82.87 17.94 -20.55
#